data_AF-A0A7S4PZV7-F1
#
_entry.id   AF-A0A7S4PZV7-F1
#
_cell.length_a   1.000
_cell.length_b   1.000
_cell.length_c   1.000
_cell.angle_alpha   90.00
_cell.angle_beta   90.00
_cell.angle_gamma   90.00
#
_symmetry.space_group_name_H-M   'P 1'
#
loop_
_entity.id
_entity.type
_entity.pdbx_description
1 polymer ?
#
loop_
_entity_poly.entity_id
_entity_poly.type
_entity_poly.pdbx_seq_one_letter_code
_entity_poly.pdbx_strand_id
1 'polypeptide(L)'
;KWVDTAGAQQSWSSSAEADGPEGGWFEAEKLLPAAATNIRVQFQAHGPGGPWDVCLVDRRRHCCWVEPSSGGVRPAEVVRMRTEVQTANDEIDALFELAGPMHGCYIWRAWNAAGAARHKAWEFWLERDSRPRQARRPQTLDAADGAAPLPPMPCEPMVRCVCTTKRLSAAARTLADVHRRTLHGLRTLDGRFTDQWVGVNVGTTASAGLGIASAVLLFTAPPVGVGLGIGSTLTGGLAFAGDSLADHSHLTNLKHQLSEDAYDAFVVAELLREWVHARQRLAGPCTPSFSHLTREDSAVTEAPDCTGGPGCAPDAFSFGEAVDNGLVAGAVADGVAVTGARLADGLGRTIAGVSQVLGVAGALISTGFMIRGWSTTKAGQAVVRHKIKELTLRVFQLQHLLASIDRLECGICADEIILSDSVQRCVLGLHCFHTRCLRGRGLQGTARGCPECSSTLDACDELLVDSVEACQERLRCGTQRTRAPQEPLLAQACNRIGGKSCDRAMDCRRRSASTAASWLSMNVGCW
;
A
#
# COMPACT_ATOMS: atom_id res chain seq x y z
N LYS A 1 -15.63 14.06 8.05
CA LYS A 1 -15.14 15.26 8.79
C LYS A 1 -15.17 14.95 10.27
N TRP A 2 -14.23 15.45 11.08
CA TRP A 2 -14.21 15.29 12.54
C TRP A 2 -13.48 16.47 13.19
N VAL A 3 -13.54 16.57 14.51
CA VAL A 3 -12.74 17.50 15.32
C VAL A 3 -11.70 16.70 16.08
N ASP A 4 -10.43 17.13 16.01
CA ASP A 4 -9.33 16.46 16.70
C ASP A 4 -9.16 16.93 18.16
N THR A 5 -8.14 16.41 18.84
CA THR A 5 -7.81 16.75 20.23
C THR A 5 -7.42 18.20 20.44
N ALA A 6 -6.95 18.88 19.39
CA ALA A 6 -6.61 20.30 19.42
C ALA A 6 -7.83 21.19 19.13
N GLY A 7 -9.00 20.61 18.87
CA GLY A 7 -10.20 21.32 18.46
C GLY A 7 -10.19 21.74 16.99
N ALA A 8 -9.19 21.31 16.20
CA ALA A 8 -9.12 21.63 14.79
C ALA A 8 -10.04 20.70 13.99
N GLN A 9 -10.73 21.29 13.01
CA GLN A 9 -11.63 20.56 12.14
C GLN A 9 -10.82 19.87 11.03
N GLN A 10 -10.96 18.55 10.97
CA GLN A 10 -10.32 17.70 9.98
C GLN A 10 -11.35 17.20 8.95
N SER A 11 -10.90 16.98 7.72
CA SER A 11 -11.71 16.43 6.64
C SER A 11 -10.93 15.43 5.81
N TRP A 12 -11.63 14.42 5.32
CA TRP A 12 -11.10 13.37 4.47
C TRP A 12 -12.20 12.97 3.47
N SER A 13 -11.79 12.62 2.25
CA SER A 13 -12.67 12.13 1.19
C SER A 13 -11.97 11.03 0.41
N SER A 14 -12.63 9.89 0.22
CA SER A 14 -12.10 8.79 -0.59
C SER A 14 -11.89 9.20 -2.05
N SER A 15 -12.69 10.14 -2.57
CA SER A 15 -12.53 10.64 -3.94
C SER A 15 -11.26 11.45 -4.16
N ALA A 16 -10.77 12.16 -3.13
CA ALA A 16 -9.50 12.87 -3.21
C ALA A 16 -8.30 11.91 -3.21
N GLU A 17 -8.49 10.69 -2.68
CA GLU A 17 -7.50 9.61 -2.67
C GLU A 17 -7.71 8.61 -3.82
N ALA A 18 -8.82 8.69 -4.57
CA ALA A 18 -9.15 7.77 -5.66
C ALA A 18 -8.26 7.90 -6.89
N ASP A 19 -7.47 8.99 -6.99
CA ASP A 19 -6.38 9.08 -7.96
C ASP A 19 -5.23 8.11 -7.60
N GLY A 20 -5.21 7.59 -6.37
CA GLY A 20 -4.35 6.51 -5.94
C GLY A 20 -4.92 5.11 -6.28
N PRO A 21 -4.06 4.12 -6.52
CA PRO A 21 -4.48 2.75 -6.85
C PRO A 21 -5.25 2.03 -5.73
N GLU A 22 -5.25 2.60 -4.52
CA GLU A 22 -5.88 2.05 -3.32
C GLU A 22 -7.36 2.45 -3.25
N GLY A 23 -7.74 3.63 -3.76
CA GLY A 23 -9.09 4.17 -3.69
C GLY A 23 -10.03 3.49 -4.69
N GLY A 24 -10.85 2.55 -4.20
CA GLY A 24 -12.00 2.07 -4.95
C GLY A 24 -13.17 3.05 -4.82
N TRP A 25 -13.92 3.28 -5.89
CA TRP A 25 -15.21 3.99 -5.81
C TRP A 25 -16.28 3.22 -5.02
N PHE A 26 -16.06 1.92 -4.80
CA PHE A 26 -17.05 0.99 -4.25
C PHE A 26 -16.86 0.70 -2.76
N GLU A 27 -15.67 0.94 -2.22
CA GLU A 27 -15.32 0.62 -0.85
C GLU A 27 -14.27 1.60 -0.36
N ALA A 28 -14.48 2.12 0.86
CA ALA A 28 -13.59 3.07 1.47
C ALA A 28 -13.60 2.86 2.99
N GLU A 29 -12.42 2.88 3.58
CA GLU A 29 -12.21 2.71 5.01
C GLU A 29 -11.46 3.94 5.55
N LYS A 30 -11.87 4.45 6.71
CA LYS A 30 -11.16 5.54 7.37
C LYS A 30 -11.04 5.29 8.87
N LEU A 31 -9.79 5.20 9.30
CA LEU A 31 -9.41 5.16 10.70
C LEU A 31 -9.39 6.58 11.27
N LEU A 32 -9.92 6.73 12.46
CA LEU A 32 -9.99 7.99 13.19
C LEU A 32 -9.27 7.86 14.54
N PRO A 33 -8.62 8.93 15.04
CA PRO A 33 -8.07 8.92 16.38
C PRO A 33 -9.14 8.61 17.42
N ALA A 34 -8.78 7.88 18.48
CA ALA A 34 -9.72 7.53 19.54
C ALA A 34 -10.39 8.75 20.20
N ALA A 35 -9.72 9.91 20.15
CA ALA A 35 -10.22 11.17 20.67
C ALA A 35 -10.96 12.05 19.63
N ALA A 36 -11.19 11.55 18.41
CA ALA A 36 -11.98 12.27 17.42
C ALA A 36 -13.43 12.47 17.91
N THR A 37 -13.93 13.70 17.79
CA THR A 37 -15.28 14.10 18.20
C THR A 37 -16.03 14.78 17.05
N ASN A 38 -17.34 15.00 17.18
CA ASN A 38 -18.20 15.62 16.16
C ASN A 38 -17.98 15.01 14.76
N ILE A 39 -17.96 13.68 14.71
CA ILE A 39 -17.68 12.92 13.50
C ILE A 39 -18.91 13.02 12.60
N ARG A 40 -18.68 13.39 11.34
CA ARG A 40 -19.71 13.51 10.30
C ARG A 40 -19.28 12.70 9.08
N VAL A 41 -20.12 11.76 8.71
CA VAL A 41 -19.95 10.89 7.53
C VAL A 41 -21.05 11.25 6.53
N GLN A 42 -20.64 11.49 5.29
CA GLN A 42 -21.51 11.79 4.15
C GLN A 42 -21.00 10.99 2.96
N PHE A 43 -21.92 10.49 2.14
CA PHE A 43 -21.60 9.68 0.96
C PHE A 43 -22.03 10.38 -0.32
N GLN A 44 -21.27 10.15 -1.38
CA GLN A 44 -21.58 10.62 -2.73
C GLN A 44 -21.39 9.48 -3.73
N ALA A 45 -22.36 9.28 -4.61
CA ALA A 45 -22.30 8.31 -5.70
C ALA A 45 -21.81 9.01 -6.97
N HIS A 46 -20.75 8.50 -7.60
CA HIS A 46 -20.20 9.09 -8.82
C HIS A 46 -20.74 8.41 -10.08
N GLY A 47 -21.17 9.22 -11.05
CA GLY A 47 -21.70 8.73 -12.32
C GLY A 47 -21.70 9.81 -13.41
N PRO A 48 -22.21 9.47 -14.62
CA PRO A 48 -22.45 10.46 -15.66
C PRO A 48 -23.35 11.57 -15.11
N GLY A 49 -22.92 12.83 -15.25
CA GLY A 49 -23.66 14.00 -14.74
C GLY A 49 -23.22 14.50 -13.37
N GLY A 50 -22.25 13.85 -12.72
CA GLY A 50 -21.56 14.37 -11.53
C GLY A 50 -21.62 13.44 -10.32
N PRO A 51 -21.02 13.87 -9.20
CA PRO A 51 -21.31 13.26 -7.91
C PRO A 51 -22.74 13.58 -7.49
N TRP A 52 -23.46 12.56 -7.03
CA TRP A 52 -24.82 12.66 -6.49
C TRP A 52 -24.77 12.42 -4.99
N ASP A 53 -25.32 13.33 -4.20
CA ASP A 53 -25.41 13.12 -2.75
C ASP A 53 -26.31 11.90 -2.45
N VAL A 54 -25.81 11.03 -1.57
CA VAL A 54 -26.59 9.91 -1.05
C VAL A 54 -27.73 10.49 -0.20
N CYS A 55 -28.96 10.16 -0.58
CA CYS A 55 -30.16 10.78 -0.05
C CYS A 55 -30.67 10.06 1.22
N LEU A 56 -31.28 10.82 2.13
CA LEU A 56 -31.84 10.30 3.37
C LEU A 56 -33.10 9.44 3.12
N VAL A 57 -33.16 8.28 3.77
CA VAL A 57 -34.29 7.36 3.75
C VAL A 57 -34.82 7.05 5.15
N ASP A 58 -36.14 6.83 5.26
CA ASP A 58 -36.76 6.28 6.46
C ASP A 58 -36.67 4.75 6.45
N ARG A 59 -35.68 4.23 7.16
CA ARG A 59 -35.39 2.79 7.24
C ARG A 59 -36.49 2.00 7.96
N ARG A 60 -37.31 2.64 8.79
CA ARG A 60 -38.45 1.98 9.47
C ARG A 60 -39.63 1.78 8.54
N ARG A 61 -39.69 2.53 7.44
CA ARG A 61 -40.72 2.47 6.41
C ARG A 61 -40.18 1.88 5.10
N HIS A 62 -39.45 0.78 5.21
CA HIS A 62 -38.85 0.06 4.08
C HIS A 62 -37.93 0.94 3.21
N CYS A 63 -37.12 1.79 3.86
CA CYS A 63 -36.20 2.72 3.20
C CYS A 63 -36.90 3.68 2.22
N CYS A 64 -38.13 4.13 2.53
CA CYS A 64 -38.79 5.12 1.71
C CYS A 64 -38.03 6.46 1.78
N TRP A 65 -37.91 7.14 0.63
CA TRP A 65 -37.27 8.45 0.55
C TRP A 65 -37.94 9.46 1.48
N VAL A 66 -37.14 10.22 2.23
CA VAL A 66 -37.67 11.32 3.02
C VAL A 66 -38.00 12.48 2.07
N GLU A 67 -39.29 12.78 1.94
CA GLU A 67 -39.75 13.89 1.11
C GLU A 67 -39.40 15.23 1.78
N PRO A 68 -38.83 16.20 1.04
CA PRO A 68 -38.60 17.53 1.57
C PRO A 68 -39.94 18.24 1.77
N SER A 69 -40.10 18.92 2.90
CA SER A 69 -41.35 19.58 3.30
C SER A 69 -41.88 20.63 2.30
N SER A 70 -41.09 21.04 1.32
CA SER A 70 -41.41 22.10 0.35
C SER A 70 -41.18 21.71 -1.11
N GLY A 71 -41.20 20.42 -1.47
CA GLY A 71 -41.04 19.98 -2.87
C GLY A 71 -39.66 20.23 -3.48
N GLY A 72 -38.63 20.36 -2.64
CA GLY A 72 -37.25 20.66 -3.04
C GLY A 72 -36.39 19.42 -3.36
N VAL A 73 -35.07 19.63 -3.37
CA VAL A 73 -34.06 18.55 -3.46
C VAL A 73 -34.14 17.68 -2.21
N ARG A 74 -34.04 16.35 -2.38
CA ARG A 74 -34.01 15.41 -1.25
C ARG A 74 -32.83 15.74 -0.32
N PRO A 75 -33.01 15.70 1.01
CA PRO A 75 -31.93 15.99 1.92
C PRO A 75 -30.83 14.92 1.83
N ALA A 76 -29.58 15.35 1.78
CA ALA A 76 -28.42 14.45 1.87
C ALA A 76 -28.38 13.76 3.23
N GLU A 77 -28.02 12.47 3.24
CA GLU A 77 -27.85 11.73 4.47
C GLU A 77 -26.49 12.04 5.11
N VAL A 78 -26.52 12.55 6.34
CA VAL A 78 -25.31 12.83 7.14
C VAL A 78 -25.39 12.08 8.45
N VAL A 79 -24.55 11.07 8.59
CA VAL A 79 -24.44 10.30 9.84
C VAL A 79 -23.53 11.06 10.80
N ARG A 80 -24.01 11.27 12.02
CA ARG A 80 -23.28 11.98 13.07
C ARG A 80 -22.97 11.05 14.24
N MET A 81 -21.73 11.10 14.72
CA MET A 81 -21.27 10.32 15.87
C MET A 81 -20.48 11.22 16.83
N ARG A 82 -20.48 10.87 18.12
CA ARG A 82 -19.77 11.60 19.19
C ARG A 82 -20.02 13.12 19.15
N THR A 83 -21.28 13.52 18.97
CA THR A 83 -21.66 14.94 18.86
C THR A 83 -21.69 15.64 20.21
N GLU A 84 -21.95 14.89 21.28
CA GLU A 84 -22.10 15.41 22.64
C GLU A 84 -20.95 14.94 23.52
N VAL A 85 -20.63 15.72 24.57
CA VAL A 85 -19.59 15.39 25.55
C VAL A 85 -19.83 14.01 26.19
N GLN A 86 -21.09 13.68 26.46
CA GLN A 86 -21.47 12.39 27.05
C GLN A 86 -21.18 11.21 26.12
N THR A 87 -21.22 11.45 24.81
CA THR A 87 -20.95 10.45 23.77
C THR A 87 -19.51 10.46 23.29
N ALA A 88 -18.64 11.32 23.82
CA ALA A 88 -17.27 11.48 23.31
C ALA A 88 -16.44 10.19 23.40
N ASN A 89 -16.76 9.33 24.37
CA ASN A 89 -16.10 8.05 24.60
C ASN A 89 -16.84 6.86 23.98
N ASP A 90 -17.91 7.08 23.21
CA ASP A 90 -18.62 5.98 22.53
C ASP A 90 -17.65 5.28 21.58
N GLU A 91 -17.46 3.97 21.72
CA GLU A 91 -16.66 3.20 20.78
C GLU A 91 -17.32 3.21 19.39
N ILE A 92 -16.50 3.36 18.35
CA ILE A 92 -16.96 3.41 16.96
C ILE A 92 -16.23 2.31 16.19
N ASP A 93 -17.03 1.44 15.60
CA ASP A 93 -16.65 0.51 14.55
C ASP A 93 -17.83 0.43 13.57
N ALA A 94 -17.96 1.48 12.77
CA ALA A 94 -19.15 1.74 11.97
C ALA A 94 -18.96 1.29 10.52
N LEU A 95 -19.81 0.38 10.06
CA LEU A 95 -19.87 -0.07 8.67
C LEU A 95 -21.15 0.45 8.01
N PHE A 96 -21.02 0.92 6.78
CA PHE A 96 -22.10 1.46 5.97
C PHE A 96 -22.15 0.75 4.62
N GLU A 97 -23.34 0.31 4.23
CA GLU A 97 -23.58 -0.23 2.90
C GLU A 97 -24.56 0.63 2.13
N LEU A 98 -24.19 0.96 0.90
CA LEU A 98 -24.98 1.75 -0.01
C LEU A 98 -25.75 0.85 -0.98
N ALA A 99 -26.96 1.23 -1.34
CA ALA A 99 -27.74 0.56 -2.39
C ALA A 99 -28.48 1.56 -3.27
N GLY A 100 -29.05 1.06 -4.38
CA GLY A 100 -29.84 1.84 -5.33
C GLY A 100 -29.05 2.36 -6.54
N PRO A 101 -29.74 3.00 -7.50
CA PRO A 101 -29.11 3.59 -8.68
C PRO A 101 -28.29 4.84 -8.32
N MET A 102 -27.37 5.28 -9.19
CA MET A 102 -26.48 6.42 -8.93
C MET A 102 -27.22 7.71 -8.49
N HIS A 103 -28.34 8.04 -9.12
CA HIS A 103 -29.16 9.24 -8.81
C HIS A 103 -30.18 9.03 -7.67
N GLY A 104 -30.14 7.86 -7.03
CA GLY A 104 -31.05 7.45 -5.96
C GLY A 104 -30.35 6.48 -5.03
N CYS A 105 -29.08 6.75 -4.75
CA CYS A 105 -28.29 5.96 -3.83
C CYS A 105 -28.62 6.35 -2.39
N TYR A 106 -28.72 5.38 -1.50
CA TYR A 106 -29.02 5.56 -0.08
C TYR A 106 -28.19 4.59 0.77
N ILE A 107 -28.05 4.90 2.06
CA ILE A 107 -27.46 3.96 3.01
C ILE A 107 -28.49 2.88 3.35
N TRP A 108 -28.32 1.70 2.76
CA TRP A 108 -29.17 0.54 2.96
C TRP A 108 -29.00 -0.04 4.37
N ARG A 109 -27.76 -0.32 4.76
CA ARG A 109 -27.44 -0.90 6.06
C ARG A 109 -26.36 -0.06 6.75
N ALA A 110 -26.48 0.07 8.06
CA ALA A 110 -25.50 0.76 8.87
C ALA A 110 -25.43 0.12 10.24
N TRP A 111 -24.23 -0.17 10.73
CA TRP A 111 -24.05 -0.87 12.00
C TRP A 111 -22.78 -0.39 12.71
N ASN A 112 -22.88 -0.15 14.02
CA ASN A 112 -21.72 0.07 14.88
C ASN A 112 -21.42 -1.23 15.64
N ALA A 113 -20.41 -1.97 15.22
CA ALA A 113 -20.07 -3.26 15.82
C ALA A 113 -19.45 -3.15 17.22
N ALA A 114 -18.93 -1.98 17.60
CA ALA A 114 -18.40 -1.72 18.94
C ALA A 114 -19.47 -1.26 19.96
N GLY A 115 -20.69 -0.95 19.52
CA GLY A 115 -21.73 -0.39 20.39
C GLY A 115 -22.41 -1.45 21.27
N ALA A 116 -22.16 -1.43 22.59
CA ALA A 116 -22.68 -2.44 23.51
C ALA A 116 -24.09 -2.17 24.11
N ALA A 117 -24.56 -0.91 24.16
CA ALA A 117 -25.64 -0.57 25.10
C ALA A 117 -26.94 -0.03 24.49
N ARG A 118 -26.91 0.77 23.41
CA ARG A 118 -28.11 1.38 22.83
C ARG A 118 -27.96 1.60 21.34
N HIS A 119 -28.92 1.08 20.58
CA HIS A 119 -29.02 1.32 19.15
C HIS A 119 -29.15 2.82 18.85
N LYS A 120 -28.27 3.34 18.00
CA LYS A 120 -28.37 4.73 17.52
C LYS A 120 -29.44 4.83 16.43
N ALA A 121 -29.99 6.03 16.22
CA ALA A 121 -31.09 6.23 15.26
C ALA A 121 -30.71 5.89 13.81
N TRP A 122 -29.42 5.98 13.46
CA TRP A 122 -28.90 5.64 12.13
C TRP A 122 -28.55 4.16 11.98
N GLU A 123 -28.46 3.39 13.08
CA GLU A 123 -28.12 1.98 13.04
C GLU A 123 -29.31 1.15 12.59
N PHE A 124 -29.15 0.44 11.47
CA PHE A 124 -30.16 -0.41 10.88
C PHE A 124 -29.51 -1.59 10.18
N TRP A 125 -29.70 -2.77 10.77
CA TRP A 125 -29.24 -4.04 10.21
C TRP A 125 -30.20 -5.16 10.66
N LEU A 126 -31.11 -5.54 9.76
CA LEU A 126 -32.23 -6.43 10.06
C LEU A 126 -31.76 -7.84 10.39
N GLU A 127 -30.90 -8.43 9.56
CA GLU A 127 -30.47 -9.81 9.74
C GLU A 127 -29.35 -9.87 10.79
N ARG A 128 -29.67 -10.39 11.99
CA ARG A 128 -28.72 -10.45 13.10
C ARG A 128 -27.44 -11.22 12.77
N ASP A 129 -27.57 -12.31 12.00
CA ASP A 129 -26.45 -13.20 11.68
C ASP A 129 -25.51 -12.64 10.61
N SER A 130 -25.95 -11.64 9.84
CA SER A 130 -25.12 -10.96 8.84
C SER A 130 -24.50 -9.66 9.35
N ARG A 131 -24.74 -9.30 10.62
CA ARG A 131 -24.17 -8.08 11.21
C ARG A 131 -22.64 -8.15 11.17
N PRO A 132 -21.96 -7.06 10.79
CA PRO A 132 -20.52 -6.98 10.87
C PRO A 132 -20.07 -7.30 12.30
N ARG A 133 -19.06 -8.15 12.40
CA ARG A 133 -18.38 -8.40 13.67
C ARG A 133 -17.49 -7.21 13.98
N GLN A 134 -17.27 -6.98 15.27
CA GLN A 134 -16.30 -5.99 15.69
C GLN A 134 -14.95 -6.31 15.05
N ALA A 135 -14.35 -5.31 14.42
CA ALA A 135 -13.04 -5.37 13.85
C ALA A 135 -12.05 -5.88 14.91
N ARG A 136 -11.13 -6.74 14.47
CA ARG A 136 -10.12 -7.26 15.36
C ARG A 136 -9.27 -6.10 15.85
N ARG A 137 -8.99 -6.08 17.16
CA ARG A 137 -8.07 -5.11 17.76
C ARG A 137 -6.69 -5.18 17.08
N PRO A 138 -6.05 -4.03 16.79
CA PRO A 138 -4.72 -3.98 16.19
C PRO A 138 -3.71 -4.77 17.03
N GLN A 139 -2.85 -5.53 16.36
CA GLN A 139 -1.80 -6.31 17.03
C GLN A 139 -0.80 -5.38 17.74
N THR A 140 -0.52 -4.21 17.14
CA THR A 140 0.31 -3.15 17.70
C THR A 140 -0.26 -2.56 18.99
N LEU A 141 -1.58 -2.41 19.08
CA LEU A 141 -2.25 -1.89 20.28
C LEU A 141 -2.23 -2.94 21.40
N ASP A 142 -2.49 -4.20 21.07
CA ASP A 142 -2.38 -5.31 22.03
C ASP A 142 -0.95 -5.43 22.57
N ALA A 143 0.06 -5.30 21.71
CA ALA A 143 1.46 -5.31 22.12
C ALA A 143 1.82 -4.11 23.00
N ALA A 144 1.34 -2.91 22.68
CA ALA A 144 1.52 -1.72 23.51
C ALA A 144 0.96 -1.95 24.92
N ASP A 145 -0.30 -2.34 25.01
CA ASP A 145 -0.99 -2.49 26.30
C ASP A 145 -0.45 -3.66 27.13
N GLY A 146 0.05 -4.72 26.47
CA GLY A 146 0.79 -5.79 27.13
C GLY A 146 2.14 -5.35 27.70
N ALA A 147 2.79 -4.34 27.11
CA ALA A 147 4.08 -3.84 27.56
C ALA A 147 4.00 -2.84 28.73
N ALA A 148 2.96 -2.00 28.76
CA ALA A 148 2.64 -1.16 29.92
C ALA A 148 1.17 -0.71 29.89
N PRO A 149 0.50 -0.63 31.06
CA PRO A 149 -0.86 -0.11 31.13
C PRO A 149 -0.90 1.39 30.82
N LEU A 150 -2.06 1.87 30.37
CA LEU A 150 -2.36 3.29 30.29
C LEU A 150 -2.22 3.92 31.69
N PRO A 151 -1.34 4.93 31.87
CA PRO A 151 -1.17 5.55 33.18
C PRO A 151 -2.46 6.28 33.58
N PRO A 152 -2.92 6.15 34.84
CA PRO A 152 -4.12 6.82 35.31
C PRO A 152 -3.97 8.35 35.22
N MET A 153 -5.06 9.08 34.96
CA MET A 153 -5.07 10.53 35.02
C MET A 153 -5.52 10.98 36.43
N PRO A 154 -4.79 11.87 37.12
CA PRO A 154 -3.45 12.40 36.82
C PRO A 154 -2.31 11.42 37.22
N CYS A 155 -1.19 11.45 36.49
CA CYS A 155 0.04 10.70 36.84
C CYS A 155 1.28 11.59 36.78
N GLU A 156 2.33 11.19 37.49
CA GLU A 156 3.64 11.84 37.43
C GLU A 156 4.22 11.84 35.99
N PRO A 157 4.80 12.96 35.51
CA PRO A 157 5.34 13.06 34.15
C PRO A 157 6.39 12.01 33.81
N MET A 158 7.27 11.66 34.75
CA MET A 158 8.31 10.65 34.55
C MET A 158 7.72 9.25 34.35
N VAL A 159 6.73 8.86 35.17
CA VAL A 159 5.99 7.60 35.01
C VAL A 159 5.30 7.55 33.65
N ARG A 160 4.66 8.65 33.22
CA ARG A 160 4.05 8.73 31.89
C ARG A 160 5.07 8.50 30.79
N CYS A 161 6.22 9.18 30.84
CA CYS A 161 7.28 9.06 29.83
C CYS A 161 7.82 7.63 29.73
N VAL A 162 8.01 6.95 30.86
CA VAL A 162 8.46 5.53 30.89
C VAL A 162 7.39 4.61 30.29
N CYS A 163 6.13 4.77 30.69
CA CYS A 163 5.01 3.96 30.17
C CYS A 163 4.84 4.16 28.66
N THR A 164 4.79 5.40 28.17
CA THR A 164 4.62 5.69 26.73
C THR A 164 5.80 5.19 25.91
N THR A 165 7.03 5.27 26.42
CA THR A 165 8.22 4.71 25.75
C THR A 165 8.10 3.20 25.61
N LYS A 166 7.70 2.47 26.66
CA LYS A 166 7.51 1.02 26.61
C LYS A 166 6.42 0.62 25.61
N ARG A 167 5.26 1.32 25.66
CA ARG A 167 4.13 1.09 24.74
C ARG A 167 4.53 1.31 23.28
N LEU A 168 5.16 2.46 22.98
CA LEU A 168 5.65 2.79 21.64
C LEU A 168 6.66 1.75 21.14
N SER A 169 7.61 1.33 21.97
CA SER A 169 8.64 0.36 21.59
C SER A 169 8.05 -1.00 21.21
N ALA A 170 7.12 -1.50 22.03
CA ALA A 170 6.44 -2.77 21.76
C ALA A 170 5.56 -2.72 20.51
N ALA A 171 4.82 -1.62 20.33
CA ALA A 171 4.01 -1.41 19.13
C ALA A 171 4.87 -1.27 17.86
N ALA A 172 5.96 -0.51 17.90
CA ALA A 172 6.85 -0.32 16.76
C ALA A 172 7.57 -1.62 16.35
N ARG A 173 7.96 -2.48 17.30
CA ARG A 173 8.48 -3.82 16.99
C ARG A 173 7.42 -4.68 16.30
N THR A 174 6.21 -4.68 16.84
CA THR A 174 5.08 -5.42 16.27
C THR A 174 4.72 -4.91 14.87
N LEU A 175 4.77 -3.59 14.64
CA LEU A 175 4.53 -2.99 13.33
C LEU A 175 5.62 -3.38 12.33
N ALA A 176 6.89 -3.45 12.75
CA ALA A 176 7.95 -3.95 11.89
C ALA A 176 7.67 -5.40 11.44
N ASP A 177 7.14 -6.24 12.32
CA ASP A 177 6.74 -7.62 11.98
C ASP A 177 5.49 -7.70 11.10
N VAL A 178 4.51 -6.80 11.30
CA VAL A 178 3.37 -6.63 10.39
C VAL A 178 3.87 -6.24 9.00
N HIS A 179 4.69 -5.19 8.87
CA HIS A 179 5.27 -4.77 7.59
C HIS A 179 6.08 -5.87 6.91
N ARG A 180 6.85 -6.68 7.66
CA ARG A 180 7.59 -7.83 7.10
C ARG A 180 6.66 -8.88 6.51
N ARG A 181 5.55 -9.20 7.20
CA ARG A 181 4.52 -10.12 6.68
C ARG A 181 3.83 -9.54 5.45
N THR A 182 3.49 -8.25 5.47
CA THR A 182 2.94 -7.51 4.32
C THR A 182 3.88 -7.53 3.12
N LEU A 183 5.17 -7.24 3.33
CA LEU A 183 6.22 -7.31 2.31
C LEU A 183 6.36 -8.72 1.73
N HIS A 184 6.28 -9.77 2.55
CA HIS A 184 6.32 -11.15 2.06
C HIS A 184 5.11 -11.47 1.17
N GLY A 185 3.91 -11.06 1.58
CA GLY A 185 2.69 -11.19 0.77
C GLY A 185 2.80 -10.45 -0.56
N LEU A 186 3.24 -9.19 -0.52
CA LEU A 186 3.47 -8.36 -1.71
C LEU A 186 4.50 -8.96 -2.68
N ARG A 187 5.63 -9.47 -2.18
CA ARG A 187 6.64 -10.12 -3.04
C ARG A 187 6.13 -11.40 -3.67
N THR A 188 5.36 -12.18 -2.92
CA THR A 188 4.67 -13.37 -3.46
C THR A 188 3.70 -12.97 -4.57
N LEU A 189 2.97 -11.87 -4.38
CA LEU A 189 2.05 -11.34 -5.37
C LEU A 189 2.76 -10.77 -6.60
N ASP A 190 3.87 -10.05 -6.44
CA ASP A 190 4.70 -9.59 -7.57
C ASP A 190 5.25 -10.75 -8.39
N GLY A 191 5.65 -11.84 -7.72
CA GLY A 191 6.04 -13.10 -8.37
C GLY A 191 4.90 -13.65 -9.23
N ARG A 192 3.69 -13.75 -8.68
CA ARG A 192 2.50 -14.23 -9.43
C ARG A 192 2.15 -13.33 -10.60
N PHE A 193 2.17 -12.00 -10.43
CA PHE A 193 1.94 -11.06 -11.51
C PHE A 193 3.00 -11.17 -12.60
N THR A 194 4.26 -11.42 -12.22
CA THR A 194 5.35 -11.66 -13.17
C THR A 194 5.11 -12.96 -13.94
N ASP A 195 4.77 -14.05 -13.27
CA ASP A 195 4.48 -15.34 -13.92
C ASP A 195 3.28 -15.25 -14.87
N GLN A 196 2.20 -14.57 -14.44
CA GLN A 196 1.04 -14.30 -15.29
C GLN A 196 1.41 -13.43 -16.48
N TRP A 197 2.17 -12.35 -16.28
CA TRP A 197 2.63 -11.48 -17.36
C TRP A 197 3.47 -12.25 -18.39
N VAL A 198 4.38 -13.12 -17.94
CA VAL A 198 5.14 -14.02 -18.83
C VAL A 198 4.19 -14.95 -19.57
N GLY A 199 3.25 -15.60 -18.88
CA GLY A 199 2.29 -16.52 -19.47
C GLY A 199 1.40 -15.88 -20.54
N VAL A 200 0.82 -14.71 -20.24
CA VAL A 200 -0.01 -13.92 -21.17
C VAL A 200 0.81 -13.53 -22.39
N ASN A 201 2.02 -13.00 -22.20
CA ASN A 201 2.86 -12.57 -23.32
C ASN A 201 3.33 -13.73 -24.20
N VAL A 202 3.68 -14.88 -23.61
CA VAL A 202 3.98 -16.11 -24.37
C VAL A 202 2.75 -16.54 -25.19
N GLY A 203 1.56 -16.52 -24.58
CA GLY A 203 0.29 -16.81 -25.25
C GLY A 203 -0.03 -15.84 -26.39
N THR A 204 0.18 -14.53 -26.18
CA THR A 204 0.00 -13.50 -27.20
C THR A 204 1.02 -13.66 -28.33
N THR A 205 2.28 -13.97 -28.03
CA THR A 205 3.30 -14.28 -29.05
C THR A 205 2.93 -15.53 -29.86
N ALA A 206 2.46 -16.60 -29.21
CA ALA A 206 1.99 -17.79 -29.89
C ALA A 206 0.75 -17.51 -30.76
N SER A 207 -0.21 -16.75 -30.26
CA SER A 207 -1.41 -16.31 -30.99
C SER A 207 -1.06 -15.42 -32.20
N ALA A 208 -0.10 -14.51 -32.05
CA ALA A 208 0.44 -13.71 -33.16
C ALA A 208 1.11 -14.59 -34.22
N GLY A 209 1.93 -15.56 -33.79
CA GLY A 209 2.54 -16.54 -34.69
C GLY A 209 1.52 -17.37 -35.46
N LEU A 210 0.47 -17.85 -34.77
CA LEU A 210 -0.66 -18.56 -35.39
C LEU A 210 -1.45 -17.67 -36.35
N GLY A 211 -1.61 -16.38 -36.04
CA GLY A 211 -2.27 -15.40 -36.91
C GLY A 211 -1.47 -15.13 -38.19
N ILE A 212 -0.16 -14.97 -38.08
CA ILE A 212 0.74 -14.83 -39.24
C ILE A 212 0.71 -16.12 -40.09
N ALA A 213 0.81 -17.29 -39.47
CA ALA A 213 0.73 -18.57 -40.16
C ALA A 213 -0.64 -18.78 -40.85
N SER A 214 -1.73 -18.42 -40.17
CA SER A 214 -3.09 -18.41 -40.71
C SER A 214 -3.18 -17.54 -41.96
N ALA A 215 -2.65 -16.31 -41.92
CA ALA A 215 -2.64 -15.40 -43.06
C ALA A 215 -1.90 -15.97 -44.28
N VAL A 216 -0.75 -16.63 -44.07
CA VAL A 216 0.00 -17.31 -45.15
C VAL A 216 -0.78 -18.52 -45.68
N LEU A 217 -1.32 -19.35 -44.78
CA LEU A 217 -2.04 -20.58 -45.14
C LEU A 217 -3.41 -20.31 -45.78
N LEU A 218 -4.00 -19.13 -45.60
CA LEU A 218 -5.19 -18.74 -46.36
C LEU A 218 -4.95 -18.69 -47.88
N PHE A 219 -3.70 -18.47 -48.33
CA PHE A 219 -3.34 -18.48 -49.75
C PHE A 219 -2.98 -19.88 -50.28
N THR A 220 -2.43 -20.76 -49.43
CA THR A 220 -1.91 -22.06 -49.87
C THR A 220 -2.84 -23.23 -49.52
N ALA A 221 -3.57 -23.16 -48.41
CA ALA A 221 -4.45 -24.21 -47.88
C ALA A 221 -5.60 -23.59 -47.04
N PRO A 222 -6.65 -23.01 -47.68
CA PRO A 222 -7.65 -22.18 -47.01
C PRO A 222 -8.34 -22.79 -45.78
N PRO A 223 -8.73 -24.09 -45.75
CA PRO A 223 -9.34 -24.69 -44.57
C PRO A 223 -8.42 -24.66 -43.34
N VAL A 224 -7.12 -24.86 -43.53
CA VAL A 224 -6.11 -24.81 -42.46
C VAL A 224 -5.93 -23.36 -41.98
N GLY A 225 -5.91 -22.40 -42.90
CA GLY A 225 -5.85 -20.98 -42.59
C GLY A 225 -7.01 -20.52 -41.69
N VAL A 226 -8.24 -20.91 -42.02
CA VAL A 226 -9.43 -20.59 -41.20
C VAL A 226 -9.34 -21.24 -39.81
N GLY A 227 -8.96 -22.52 -39.74
CA GLY A 227 -8.83 -23.24 -38.46
C GLY A 227 -7.81 -22.60 -37.52
N LEU A 228 -6.65 -22.20 -38.03
CA LEU A 228 -5.61 -21.51 -37.25
C LEU A 228 -6.05 -20.10 -36.82
N GLY A 229 -6.83 -19.41 -37.66
CA GLY A 229 -7.40 -18.10 -37.33
C GLY A 229 -8.36 -18.17 -36.14
N ILE A 230 -9.26 -19.17 -36.12
CA ILE A 230 -10.16 -19.43 -34.98
C ILE A 230 -9.35 -19.83 -33.73
N GLY A 231 -8.32 -20.67 -33.89
CA GLY A 231 -7.44 -21.04 -32.78
C GLY A 231 -6.72 -19.84 -32.16
N SER A 232 -6.27 -18.89 -32.98
CA SER A 232 -5.58 -17.67 -32.55
C SER A 232 -6.49 -16.77 -31.68
N THR A 233 -7.75 -16.58 -32.08
CA THR A 233 -8.71 -15.72 -31.34
C THR A 233 -9.15 -16.36 -30.02
N LEU A 234 -9.44 -17.66 -30.00
CA LEU A 234 -9.81 -18.38 -28.77
C LEU A 234 -8.68 -18.36 -27.74
N THR A 235 -7.44 -18.60 -28.19
CA THR A 235 -6.28 -18.63 -27.30
C THR A 235 -6.00 -17.24 -26.70
N GLY A 236 -6.14 -16.17 -27.50
CA GLY A 236 -5.94 -14.80 -27.02
C GLY A 236 -7.05 -14.31 -26.08
N GLY A 237 -8.32 -14.57 -26.39
CA GLY A 237 -9.46 -14.10 -25.61
C GLY A 237 -9.59 -14.76 -24.24
N LEU A 238 -9.39 -16.08 -24.16
CA LEU A 238 -9.45 -16.81 -22.89
C LEU A 238 -8.33 -16.42 -21.93
N ALA A 239 -7.13 -16.14 -22.46
CA ALA A 239 -6.01 -15.66 -21.66
C ALA A 239 -6.33 -14.31 -20.99
N PHE A 240 -6.95 -13.36 -21.70
CA PHE A 240 -7.27 -12.03 -21.16
C PHE A 240 -8.39 -12.07 -20.10
N ALA A 241 -9.47 -12.81 -20.34
CA ALA A 241 -10.59 -12.87 -19.39
C ALA A 241 -10.20 -13.58 -18.08
N GLY A 242 -9.41 -14.66 -18.16
CA GLY A 242 -8.90 -15.36 -16.98
C GLY A 242 -7.97 -14.47 -16.14
N ASP A 243 -7.13 -13.69 -16.81
CA ASP A 243 -6.19 -12.76 -16.18
C ASP A 243 -6.90 -11.66 -15.37
N SER A 244 -7.95 -11.05 -15.94
CA SER A 244 -8.71 -10.00 -15.26
C SER A 244 -9.42 -10.48 -13.99
N LEU A 245 -9.94 -11.72 -13.97
CA LEU A 245 -10.60 -12.29 -12.79
C LEU A 245 -9.59 -12.65 -11.70
N ALA A 246 -8.45 -13.22 -12.09
CA ALA A 246 -7.36 -13.54 -11.16
C ALA A 246 -6.82 -12.25 -10.52
N ASP A 247 -6.56 -11.22 -11.32
CA ASP A 247 -6.09 -9.91 -10.87
C ASP A 247 -7.06 -9.29 -9.85
N HIS A 248 -8.37 -9.37 -10.10
CA HIS A 248 -9.37 -8.83 -9.17
C HIS A 248 -9.37 -9.56 -7.80
N SER A 249 -9.27 -10.88 -7.81
CA SER A 249 -9.20 -11.67 -6.57
C SER A 249 -7.93 -11.36 -5.77
N HIS A 250 -6.80 -11.19 -6.45
CA HIS A 250 -5.53 -10.87 -5.81
C HIS A 250 -5.49 -9.44 -5.26
N LEU A 251 -6.07 -8.48 -5.99
CA LEU A 251 -6.18 -7.09 -5.53
C LEU A 251 -7.06 -6.97 -4.30
N THR A 252 -8.14 -7.74 -4.20
CA THR A 252 -9.02 -7.71 -3.02
C THR A 252 -8.29 -8.20 -1.76
N ASN A 253 -7.57 -9.32 -1.86
CA ASN A 253 -6.73 -9.81 -0.76
C ASN A 253 -5.61 -8.82 -0.40
N LEU A 254 -5.00 -8.19 -1.42
CA LEU A 254 -3.98 -7.17 -1.21
C LEU A 254 -4.54 -5.97 -0.44
N LYS A 255 -5.71 -5.45 -0.85
CA LYS A 255 -6.36 -4.32 -0.19
C LYS A 255 -6.63 -4.61 1.28
N HIS A 256 -7.16 -5.79 1.57
CA HIS A 256 -7.40 -6.22 2.95
C HIS A 256 -6.09 -6.27 3.75
N GLN A 257 -5.02 -6.83 3.18
CA GLN A 257 -3.72 -6.89 3.87
C GLN A 257 -3.11 -5.50 4.10
N LEU A 258 -3.25 -4.58 3.14
CA LEU A 258 -2.79 -3.20 3.27
C LEU A 258 -3.64 -2.40 4.27
N SER A 259 -4.95 -2.68 4.38
CA SER A 259 -5.79 -2.01 5.38
C SER A 259 -5.46 -2.47 6.79
N GLU A 260 -5.20 -3.77 6.99
CA GLU A 260 -4.69 -4.28 8.28
C GLU A 260 -3.34 -3.63 8.65
N ASP A 261 -2.41 -3.53 7.69
CA ASP A 261 -1.11 -2.87 7.88
C ASP A 261 -1.26 -1.38 8.23
N ALA A 262 -2.14 -0.67 7.52
CA ALA A 262 -2.44 0.73 7.79
C ALA A 262 -3.10 0.94 9.16
N TYR A 263 -3.91 -0.02 9.62
CA TYR A 263 -4.53 0.02 10.95
C TYR A 263 -3.50 -0.10 12.07
N ASP A 264 -2.58 -1.04 11.94
CA ASP A 264 -1.46 -1.19 12.86
C ASP A 264 -0.51 0.04 12.81
N ALA A 265 -0.26 0.60 11.62
CA ALA A 265 0.57 1.80 11.47
C ALA A 265 -0.06 3.04 12.15
N PHE A 266 -1.38 3.18 12.03
CA PHE A 266 -2.13 4.28 12.65
C PHE A 266 -1.99 4.28 14.18
N VAL A 267 -2.05 3.10 14.81
CA VAL A 267 -1.83 2.97 16.26
C VAL A 267 -0.44 3.45 16.67
N VAL A 268 0.60 3.06 15.94
CA VAL A 268 1.97 3.48 16.24
C VAL A 268 2.14 4.99 16.10
N ALA A 269 1.52 5.61 15.10
CA ALA A 269 1.54 7.07 14.93
C ALA A 269 0.89 7.79 16.14
N GLU A 270 -0.27 7.32 16.61
CA GLU A 270 -0.92 7.88 17.80
C GLU A 270 -0.07 7.70 19.07
N LEU A 271 0.55 6.53 19.25
CA LEU A 271 1.46 6.27 20.37
C LEU A 271 2.73 7.13 20.30
N LEU A 272 3.25 7.37 19.11
CA LEU A 272 4.41 8.24 18.90
C LEU A 272 4.07 9.68 19.31
N ARG A 273 2.91 10.18 18.89
CA ARG A 273 2.41 11.51 19.30
C ARG A 273 2.26 11.61 20.82
N GLU A 274 1.69 10.58 21.45
CA GLU A 274 1.58 10.51 22.92
C GLU A 274 2.96 10.54 23.60
N TRP A 275 3.93 9.80 23.06
CA TRP A 275 5.30 9.77 23.55
C TRP A 275 6.02 11.12 23.41
N VAL A 276 5.92 11.78 22.26
CA VAL A 276 6.49 13.12 22.03
C VAL A 276 5.93 14.12 23.05
N HIS A 277 4.60 14.12 23.26
CA HIS A 277 3.98 14.98 24.28
C HIS A 277 4.44 14.66 25.70
N ALA A 278 4.62 13.39 26.05
CA ALA A 278 5.14 13.00 27.36
C ALA A 278 6.57 13.52 27.57
N ARG A 279 7.43 13.45 26.55
CA ARG A 279 8.80 13.98 26.60
C ARG A 279 8.85 15.50 26.70
N GLN A 280 8.02 16.20 25.91
CA GLN A 280 7.92 17.66 25.98
C GLN A 280 7.50 18.15 27.37
N ARG A 281 6.56 17.45 28.01
CA ARG A 281 6.13 17.77 29.39
C ARG A 281 7.22 17.52 30.43
N LEU A 282 8.08 16.51 30.22
CA LEU A 282 9.22 16.24 31.10
C LEU A 282 10.32 17.29 30.94
N ALA A 283 10.54 17.79 29.72
CA ALA A 283 11.53 18.82 29.42
C ALA A 283 11.04 20.25 29.70
N GLY A 284 9.73 20.45 29.85
CA GLY A 284 9.16 21.76 30.17
C GLY A 284 9.79 22.33 31.44
N PRO A 285 10.10 23.63 31.48
CA PRO A 285 10.64 24.24 32.69
C PRO A 285 9.68 23.93 33.83
N CYS A 286 10.21 23.30 34.89
CA CYS A 286 9.49 23.19 36.14
C CYS A 286 9.15 24.63 36.52
N THR A 287 7.95 25.10 36.20
CA THR A 287 7.47 26.37 36.70
C THR A 287 7.55 26.21 38.20
N PRO A 288 8.43 26.95 38.89
CA PRO A 288 8.52 26.83 40.33
C PRO A 288 7.20 27.35 40.86
N SER A 289 6.27 26.42 41.10
CA SER A 289 5.02 26.67 41.82
C SER A 289 5.41 26.78 43.29
N PHE A 290 6.18 27.82 43.60
CA PHE A 290 6.70 28.10 44.94
C PHE A 290 6.77 29.61 45.15
N SER A 291 5.61 30.25 45.12
CA SER A 291 5.46 31.63 45.59
C SER A 291 4.00 31.96 45.93
N HIS A 292 3.36 31.18 46.81
CA HIS A 292 2.14 31.67 47.46
C HIS A 292 1.84 31.08 48.85
N LEU A 293 2.87 30.82 49.65
CA LEU A 293 2.70 30.76 51.11
C LEU A 293 3.83 31.54 51.78
N THR A 294 3.41 32.61 52.47
CA THR A 294 4.17 33.56 53.30
C THR A 294 4.89 34.71 52.57
N ARG A 295 4.28 35.90 52.62
CA ARG A 295 4.89 37.09 53.27
C ARG A 295 3.89 38.26 53.26
N GLU A 296 3.12 38.37 54.34
CA GLU A 296 2.63 39.66 54.81
C GLU A 296 3.84 40.54 55.21
N ASP A 297 3.69 41.83 54.91
CA ASP A 297 4.38 43.00 55.44
C ASP A 297 5.82 43.37 55.03
N SER A 298 5.87 44.67 54.67
CA SER A 298 6.97 45.65 54.77
C SER A 298 7.75 46.01 53.48
N ALA A 299 7.31 47.16 52.94
CA ALA A 299 8.10 48.36 52.59
C ALA A 299 9.34 48.25 51.68
N VAL A 300 9.26 49.02 50.58
CA VAL A 300 10.27 49.93 50.00
C VAL A 300 11.73 49.45 50.04
N THR A 301 12.34 49.20 48.86
CA THR A 301 13.46 50.00 48.29
C THR A 301 13.89 49.39 46.94
N GLU A 302 14.08 50.29 45.99
CA GLU A 302 14.77 50.29 44.69
C GLU A 302 15.42 49.01 44.12
N ALA A 303 15.13 48.81 42.83
CA ALA A 303 15.71 47.82 41.93
C ALA A 303 17.08 48.25 41.37
N PRO A 304 17.99 47.30 41.08
CA PRO A 304 19.02 47.49 40.07
C PRO A 304 18.67 46.74 38.77
N ASP A 305 18.81 47.48 37.68
CA ASP A 305 18.84 47.01 36.29
C ASP A 305 19.81 45.84 36.10
N CYS A 306 19.35 44.80 35.41
CA CYS A 306 20.22 43.78 34.80
C CYS A 306 19.79 43.57 33.35
N THR A 307 20.25 44.48 32.51
CA THR A 307 20.34 44.32 31.06
C THR A 307 21.56 43.45 30.72
N GLY A 308 21.37 42.41 29.90
CA GLY A 308 22.46 41.80 29.13
C GLY A 308 22.65 40.30 29.28
N GLY A 309 22.12 39.55 28.32
CA GLY A 309 22.54 38.17 28.06
C GLY A 309 21.71 37.50 26.98
N PRO A 310 22.16 37.42 25.71
CA PRO A 310 21.51 36.60 24.69
C PRO A 310 21.82 35.13 24.99
N GLY A 311 21.01 34.52 25.85
CA GLY A 311 21.08 33.09 26.14
C GLY A 311 20.53 32.27 24.97
N CYS A 312 21.41 31.55 24.28
CA CYS A 312 21.08 30.51 23.32
C CYS A 312 20.06 29.54 23.93
N ALA A 313 18.81 29.60 23.47
CA ALA A 313 17.93 28.46 23.57
C ALA A 313 18.53 27.35 22.68
N PRO A 314 18.78 26.14 23.20
CA PRO A 314 19.20 25.04 22.34
C PRO A 314 18.08 24.77 21.34
N ASP A 315 18.42 24.76 20.05
CA ASP A 315 17.53 24.35 18.97
C ASP A 315 16.93 23.00 19.31
N ALA A 316 15.68 23.02 19.77
CA ALA A 316 14.89 21.83 20.00
C ALA A 316 14.68 21.17 18.64
N PHE A 317 15.52 20.17 18.35
CA PHE A 317 15.47 19.31 17.18
C PHE A 317 14.01 19.00 16.80
N SER A 318 13.58 19.44 15.61
CA SER A 318 12.24 19.20 15.05
C SER A 318 12.09 17.74 14.59
N PHE A 319 12.23 16.81 15.52
CA PHE A 319 12.09 15.38 15.28
C PHE A 319 10.61 14.99 15.11
N GLY A 320 9.68 15.74 15.73
CA GLY A 320 8.24 15.45 15.65
C GLY A 320 7.64 15.65 14.25
N GLU A 321 7.98 16.75 13.58
CA GLU A 321 7.40 17.12 12.29
C GLU A 321 7.90 16.23 11.13
N ALA A 322 9.15 15.75 11.21
CA ALA A 322 9.71 14.84 10.23
C ALA A 322 9.11 13.43 10.30
N VAL A 323 8.77 12.95 11.50
CA VAL A 323 8.20 11.60 11.67
C VAL A 323 6.70 11.59 11.40
N ASP A 324 5.96 12.64 11.77
CA ASP A 324 4.52 12.77 11.44
C ASP A 324 4.28 12.79 9.92
N ASN A 325 5.13 13.49 9.16
CA ASN A 325 5.06 13.49 7.70
C ASN A 325 5.58 12.18 7.07
N GLY A 326 6.60 11.54 7.67
CA GLY A 326 7.21 10.32 7.12
C GLY A 326 6.37 9.05 7.28
N LEU A 327 5.67 8.88 8.41
CA LEU A 327 4.84 7.69 8.65
C LEU A 327 3.45 7.79 8.01
N VAL A 328 2.87 9.00 7.89
CA VAL A 328 1.47 9.20 7.46
C VAL A 328 1.35 9.62 5.98
N ALA A 329 2.35 10.29 5.38
CA ALA A 329 2.19 10.92 4.05
C ALA A 329 2.59 10.04 2.84
N GLY A 330 2.75 8.72 3.00
CA GLY A 330 3.34 7.84 1.99
C GLY A 330 2.48 7.45 0.77
N ALA A 331 1.25 7.94 0.62
CA ALA A 331 0.28 7.37 -0.33
C ALA A 331 -0.12 8.32 -1.47
N VAL A 332 0.73 8.62 -2.47
CA VAL A 332 0.26 9.30 -3.72
C VAL A 332 1.10 9.02 -4.98
N ALA A 333 0.38 8.89 -6.11
CA ALA A 333 0.70 9.03 -7.55
C ALA A 333 1.31 7.83 -8.32
N ASP A 334 0.54 7.19 -9.21
CA ASP A 334 0.38 7.57 -10.64
C ASP A 334 -0.43 6.50 -11.42
N GLY A 335 -1.22 6.91 -12.42
CA GLY A 335 -2.22 6.06 -13.09
C GLY A 335 -2.04 5.82 -14.60
N VAL A 336 -3.03 5.09 -15.15
CA VAL A 336 -3.47 4.90 -16.56
C VAL A 336 -3.25 3.49 -17.18
N ALA A 337 -4.36 2.81 -17.52
CA ALA A 337 -4.79 2.50 -18.91
C ALA A 337 -5.93 1.45 -18.97
N VAL A 338 -7.11 1.82 -19.52
CA VAL A 338 -8.16 0.86 -19.97
C VAL A 338 -8.67 1.31 -21.34
N THR A 339 -8.17 0.68 -22.41
CA THR A 339 -8.62 0.93 -23.80
C THR A 339 -8.55 -0.34 -24.67
N GLY A 340 -9.02 -1.49 -24.17
CA GLY A 340 -8.97 -2.77 -24.92
C GLY A 340 -10.31 -3.29 -25.44
N ALA A 341 -11.39 -3.15 -24.67
CA ALA A 341 -12.61 -3.94 -24.91
C ALA A 341 -13.55 -3.39 -26.02
N ARG A 342 -13.43 -2.13 -26.44
CA ARG A 342 -14.40 -1.49 -27.35
C ARG A 342 -14.19 -1.77 -28.85
N LEU A 343 -13.10 -2.43 -29.23
CA LEU A 343 -12.80 -2.74 -30.63
C LEU A 343 -13.43 -4.06 -31.10
N ALA A 344 -13.81 -4.97 -30.20
CA ALA A 344 -14.34 -6.28 -30.57
C ALA A 344 -15.80 -6.23 -31.07
N ASP A 345 -16.63 -5.33 -30.54
CA ASP A 345 -18.07 -5.26 -30.89
C ASP A 345 -18.34 -4.62 -32.27
N GLY A 346 -17.38 -3.87 -32.82
CA GLY A 346 -17.56 -3.18 -34.11
C GLY A 346 -17.29 -4.04 -35.35
N LEU A 347 -16.56 -5.15 -35.20
CA LEU A 347 -16.04 -5.94 -36.33
C LEU A 347 -16.96 -7.09 -36.78
N GLY A 348 -18.04 -7.39 -36.04
CA GLY A 348 -18.87 -8.57 -36.27
C GLY A 348 -19.99 -8.45 -37.30
N ARG A 349 -20.20 -7.31 -37.98
CA ARG A 349 -21.44 -7.04 -38.74
C ARG A 349 -21.31 -6.81 -40.25
N THR A 350 -20.15 -7.03 -40.84
CA THR A 350 -20.00 -7.10 -42.30
C THR A 350 -19.16 -8.32 -42.61
N ILE A 351 -19.58 -9.21 -43.52
CA ILE A 351 -18.74 -9.92 -44.51
C ILE A 351 -19.60 -11.01 -45.20
N ALA A 352 -19.75 -10.83 -46.51
CA ALA A 352 -19.42 -11.89 -47.47
C ALA A 352 -18.63 -11.20 -48.60
N GLY A 353 -17.30 -11.14 -48.48
CA GLY A 353 -16.42 -10.50 -49.48
C GLY A 353 -15.05 -9.96 -49.02
N VAL A 354 -14.77 -9.84 -47.70
CA VAL A 354 -13.57 -9.12 -47.19
C VAL A 354 -12.62 -10.01 -46.36
N SER A 355 -12.55 -11.32 -46.60
CA SER A 355 -11.79 -12.25 -45.74
C SER A 355 -10.26 -12.05 -45.79
N GLN A 356 -9.69 -11.61 -46.92
CA GLN A 356 -8.23 -11.48 -47.07
C GLN A 356 -7.65 -10.25 -46.35
N VAL A 357 -8.37 -9.11 -46.37
CA VAL A 357 -7.90 -7.87 -45.73
C VAL A 357 -7.92 -7.99 -44.20
N LEU A 358 -8.86 -8.77 -43.66
CA LEU A 358 -9.00 -8.98 -42.21
C LEU A 358 -7.89 -9.86 -41.62
N GLY A 359 -7.36 -10.84 -42.37
CA GLY A 359 -6.25 -11.68 -41.91
C GLY A 359 -4.97 -10.89 -41.68
N VAL A 360 -4.62 -9.98 -42.61
CA VAL A 360 -3.43 -9.12 -42.49
C VAL A 360 -3.59 -8.09 -41.37
N ALA A 361 -4.76 -7.46 -41.26
CA ALA A 361 -5.04 -6.51 -40.18
C ALA A 361 -4.97 -7.19 -38.79
N GLY A 362 -5.51 -8.40 -38.66
CA GLY A 362 -5.44 -9.18 -37.42
C GLY A 362 -4.01 -9.52 -37.00
N ALA A 363 -3.14 -9.90 -37.94
CA ALA A 363 -1.73 -10.20 -37.66
C ALA A 363 -0.95 -8.96 -37.20
N LEU A 364 -1.17 -7.79 -37.81
CA LEU A 364 -0.53 -6.54 -37.41
C LEU A 364 -0.99 -6.07 -36.02
N ILE A 365 -2.29 -6.13 -35.74
CA ILE A 365 -2.86 -5.78 -34.44
C ILE A 365 -2.29 -6.71 -33.35
N SER A 366 -2.24 -8.02 -33.61
CA SER A 366 -1.68 -9.01 -32.68
C SER A 366 -0.18 -8.78 -32.39
N THR A 367 0.60 -8.47 -33.43
CA THR A 367 2.03 -8.15 -33.28
C THR A 367 2.24 -6.86 -32.48
N GLY A 368 1.39 -5.84 -32.69
CA GLY A 368 1.41 -4.60 -31.92
C GLY A 368 1.08 -4.84 -30.43
N PHE A 369 0.06 -5.64 -30.15
CA PHE A 369 -0.27 -6.05 -28.77
C PHE A 369 0.86 -6.83 -28.12
N MET A 370 1.53 -7.71 -28.86
CA MET A 370 2.69 -8.45 -28.37
C MET A 370 3.84 -7.50 -27.98
N ILE A 371 4.27 -6.59 -28.87
CA ILE A 371 5.36 -5.65 -28.59
C ILE A 371 5.03 -4.79 -27.37
N ARG A 372 3.78 -4.31 -27.29
CA ARG A 372 3.32 -3.53 -26.14
C ARG A 372 3.30 -4.38 -24.86
N GLY A 373 2.80 -5.61 -24.91
CA GLY A 373 2.74 -6.52 -23.76
C GLY A 373 4.10 -6.81 -23.14
N TRP A 374 5.14 -6.99 -23.97
CA TRP A 374 6.52 -7.19 -23.51
C TRP A 374 7.21 -5.92 -23.00
N SER A 375 6.72 -4.74 -23.36
CA SER A 375 7.31 -3.45 -22.98
C SER A 375 6.61 -2.76 -21.81
N THR A 376 5.38 -3.16 -21.48
CA THR A 376 4.60 -2.55 -20.39
C THR A 376 4.46 -3.51 -19.21
N THR A 377 4.76 -3.03 -18.01
CA THR A 377 4.33 -3.70 -16.76
C THR A 377 2.83 -3.53 -16.58
N LYS A 378 2.15 -4.55 -16.06
CA LYS A 378 0.75 -4.41 -15.64
C LYS A 378 0.62 -3.30 -14.59
N ALA A 379 -0.49 -2.56 -14.63
CA ALA A 379 -0.76 -1.51 -13.64
C ALA A 379 -0.72 -2.06 -12.20
N GLY A 380 -1.37 -3.21 -11.94
CA GLY A 380 -1.35 -3.86 -10.63
C GLY A 380 0.07 -4.23 -10.16
N GLN A 381 0.95 -4.63 -11.08
CA GLN A 381 2.34 -4.93 -10.76
C GLN A 381 3.13 -3.68 -10.37
N ALA A 382 2.92 -2.56 -11.07
CA ALA A 382 3.56 -1.29 -10.72
C ALA A 382 3.16 -0.84 -9.31
N VAL A 383 1.87 -0.97 -8.96
CA VAL A 383 1.33 -0.67 -7.63
C VAL A 383 1.98 -1.54 -6.56
N VAL A 384 2.01 -2.86 -6.75
CA VAL A 384 2.63 -3.80 -5.80
C VAL A 384 4.11 -3.47 -5.60
N ARG A 385 4.86 -3.26 -6.69
CA ARG A 385 6.28 -2.92 -6.60
C ARG A 385 6.51 -1.61 -5.88
N HIS A 386 5.69 -0.59 -6.13
CA HIS A 386 5.75 0.68 -5.42
C HIS A 386 5.53 0.47 -3.90
N LYS A 387 4.48 -0.27 -3.52
CA LYS A 387 4.19 -0.59 -2.11
C LYS A 387 5.29 -1.41 -1.44
N ILE A 388 5.97 -2.31 -2.16
CA ILE A 388 7.17 -3.01 -1.66
C ILE A 388 8.26 -2.01 -1.30
N LYS A 389 8.52 -1.01 -2.14
CA LYS A 389 9.54 0.02 -1.88
C LYS A 389 9.17 0.86 -0.65
N GLU A 390 7.92 1.32 -0.59
CA GLU A 390 7.38 2.11 0.52
C GLU A 390 7.49 1.38 1.85
N LEU A 391 6.98 0.15 1.93
CA LEU A 391 7.05 -0.64 3.17
C LEU A 391 8.48 -1.05 3.54
N THR A 392 9.35 -1.29 2.56
CA THR A 392 10.77 -1.52 2.83
C THR A 392 11.36 -0.31 3.54
N LEU A 393 11.13 0.90 3.04
CA LEU A 393 11.61 2.13 3.68
C LEU A 393 11.04 2.30 5.10
N ARG A 394 9.74 2.04 5.30
CA ARG A 394 9.10 2.10 6.63
C ARG A 394 9.74 1.14 7.63
N VAL A 395 10.10 -0.08 7.23
CA VAL A 395 10.82 -1.01 8.11
C VAL A 395 12.17 -0.44 8.55
N PHE A 396 12.92 0.21 7.64
CA PHE A 396 14.18 0.86 8.00
C PHE A 396 13.97 2.03 8.96
N GLN A 397 12.93 2.85 8.73
CA GLN A 397 12.58 3.97 9.61
C GLN A 397 12.19 3.49 11.02
N LEU A 398 11.42 2.40 11.12
CA LEU A 398 11.07 1.79 12.42
C LEU A 398 12.30 1.23 13.13
N GLN A 399 13.22 0.60 12.42
CA GLN A 399 14.49 0.16 12.99
C GLN A 399 15.32 1.33 13.51
N HIS A 400 15.40 2.42 12.76
CA HIS A 400 16.09 3.63 13.17
C HIS A 400 15.43 4.29 14.39
N LEU A 401 14.09 4.36 14.42
CA LEU A 401 13.34 4.84 15.59
C LEU A 401 13.60 3.98 16.82
N LEU A 402 13.56 2.64 16.67
CA LEU A 402 13.82 1.72 17.78
C LEU A 402 15.25 1.85 18.29
N ALA A 403 16.24 2.03 17.40
CA ALA A 403 17.62 2.22 17.79
C ALA A 403 17.90 3.59 18.44
N SER A 404 17.16 4.65 18.06
CA SER A 404 17.33 5.97 18.69
C SER A 404 16.78 6.06 20.11
N ILE A 405 16.00 5.06 20.54
CA ILE A 405 15.50 4.91 21.90
C ILE A 405 16.09 3.70 22.63
N ASP A 406 17.15 3.09 22.07
CA ASP A 406 17.86 1.91 22.61
C ASP A 406 16.93 0.69 22.80
N ARG A 407 16.09 0.40 21.80
CA ARG A 407 15.10 -0.69 21.82
C ARG A 407 15.13 -1.59 20.60
N LEU A 408 16.06 -1.38 19.68
CA LEU A 408 16.34 -2.36 18.62
C LEU A 408 17.29 -3.41 19.18
N GLU A 409 16.93 -4.69 19.15
CA GLU A 409 17.75 -5.78 19.72
C GLU A 409 18.33 -6.64 18.59
N CYS A 410 19.59 -7.07 18.73
CA CYS A 410 20.19 -8.01 17.81
C CYS A 410 19.72 -9.43 18.11
N GLY A 411 19.08 -10.11 17.15
CA GLY A 411 18.61 -11.50 17.31
C GLY A 411 19.69 -12.57 17.55
N ILE A 412 20.98 -12.20 17.59
CA ILE A 412 22.10 -13.14 17.85
C ILE A 412 22.64 -13.00 19.28
N CYS A 413 22.98 -11.78 19.72
CA CYS A 413 23.53 -11.53 21.05
C CYS A 413 22.52 -11.00 22.06
N ALA A 414 21.32 -10.62 21.62
CA ALA A 414 20.30 -9.92 22.39
C ALA A 414 20.72 -8.53 22.92
N ASP A 415 21.92 -8.05 22.57
CA ASP A 415 22.33 -6.67 22.88
C ASP A 415 21.55 -5.66 22.04
N GLU A 416 21.41 -4.45 22.57
CA GLU A 416 20.84 -3.30 21.88
C GLU A 416 21.72 -2.91 20.67
N ILE A 417 21.06 -2.60 19.55
CA ILE A 417 21.66 -2.00 18.36
C ILE A 417 21.38 -0.50 18.43
N ILE A 418 22.45 0.29 18.49
CA ILE A 418 22.37 1.76 18.49
C ILE A 418 22.71 2.34 17.11
N LEU A 419 22.43 3.62 16.89
CA LEU A 419 22.60 4.28 15.59
C LEU A 419 24.04 4.22 15.03
N SER A 420 25.04 4.18 15.91
CA SER A 420 26.46 4.11 15.53
C SER A 420 26.96 2.69 15.22
N ASP A 421 26.13 1.66 15.39
CA ASP A 421 26.53 0.29 15.14
C ASP A 421 26.63 -0.02 13.64
N SER A 422 27.63 -0.83 13.28
CA SER A 422 27.68 -1.50 11.97
C SER A 422 26.76 -2.70 11.99
N VAL A 423 25.83 -2.71 11.03
CA VAL A 423 24.80 -3.73 10.89
C VAL A 423 24.83 -4.38 9.52
N GLN A 424 24.34 -5.61 9.46
CA GLN A 424 23.93 -6.27 8.22
C GLN A 424 22.46 -6.68 8.34
N ARG A 425 21.78 -6.75 7.19
CA ARG A 425 20.37 -7.15 7.10
C ARG A 425 20.16 -8.32 6.18
N CYS A 426 19.08 -9.05 6.37
CA CYS A 426 18.65 -10.02 5.37
C CYS A 426 17.80 -9.38 4.28
N VAL A 427 17.94 -9.85 3.03
CA VAL A 427 17.32 -9.20 1.84
C VAL A 427 15.79 -9.25 1.88
N LEU A 428 15.21 -10.36 2.37
CA LEU A 428 13.76 -10.56 2.38
C LEU A 428 13.14 -10.07 3.68
N GLY A 429 13.56 -10.60 4.82
CA GLY A 429 12.95 -10.28 6.12
C GLY A 429 13.39 -8.93 6.69
N LEU A 430 14.45 -8.31 6.16
CA LEU A 430 15.03 -7.08 6.73
C LEU A 430 15.35 -7.23 8.23
N HIS A 431 15.70 -8.44 8.69
CA HIS A 431 16.17 -8.67 10.06
C HIS A 431 17.55 -8.03 10.21
N CYS A 432 17.75 -7.26 11.28
CA CYS A 432 18.94 -6.44 11.49
C CYS A 432 19.83 -7.09 12.56
N PHE A 433 21.12 -7.25 12.26
CA PHE A 433 22.09 -7.85 13.17
C PHE A 433 23.36 -7.02 13.22
N HIS A 434 24.06 -7.03 14.36
CA HIS A 434 25.41 -6.52 14.41
C HIS A 434 26.32 -7.30 13.45
N THR A 435 27.10 -6.59 12.64
CA THR A 435 28.09 -7.17 11.74
C THR A 435 29.09 -8.08 12.49
N ARG A 436 29.50 -7.68 13.70
CA ARG A 436 30.39 -8.47 14.57
C ARG A 436 29.78 -9.82 14.99
N CYS A 437 28.48 -9.89 15.21
CA CYS A 437 27.79 -11.11 15.65
C CYS A 437 27.69 -12.12 14.51
N LEU A 438 27.46 -11.64 13.28
CA LEU A 438 27.51 -12.48 12.09
C LEU A 438 28.92 -12.99 11.82
N ARG A 439 29.95 -12.13 11.94
CA ARG A 439 31.37 -12.53 11.86
C ARG A 439 31.73 -13.60 12.90
N GLY A 440 31.31 -13.41 14.15
CA GLY A 440 31.62 -14.32 15.26
C GLY A 440 31.08 -15.74 15.08
N ARG A 441 29.92 -15.92 14.45
CA ARG A 441 29.38 -17.25 14.08
C ARG A 441 30.05 -17.84 12.82
N GLY A 442 31.10 -17.20 12.33
CA GLY A 442 31.71 -17.47 11.04
C GLY A 442 30.76 -17.18 9.87
N LEU A 443 29.62 -16.50 10.07
CA LEU A 443 28.56 -16.35 9.07
C LEU A 443 28.93 -15.46 7.86
N GLN A 444 30.21 -15.15 7.65
CA GLN A 444 30.68 -14.48 6.44
C GLN A 444 30.99 -15.50 5.32
N GLY A 445 30.25 -15.40 4.21
CA GLY A 445 30.42 -16.20 2.99
C GLY A 445 29.20 -16.09 2.07
N THR A 446 29.37 -16.34 0.76
CA THR A 446 28.36 -16.11 -0.30
C THR A 446 27.08 -16.96 -0.20
N ALA A 447 27.01 -17.92 0.72
CA ALA A 447 25.92 -18.88 0.81
C ALA A 447 25.24 -18.95 2.19
N ARG A 448 25.38 -17.92 3.04
CA ARG A 448 24.84 -17.97 4.40
C ARG A 448 23.53 -17.20 4.54
N GLY A 449 22.56 -17.89 5.12
CA GLY A 449 21.21 -17.39 5.35
C GLY A 449 21.07 -16.65 6.69
N CYS A 450 20.06 -15.80 6.75
CA CYS A 450 19.56 -15.14 7.94
C CYS A 450 19.22 -16.17 9.03
N PRO A 451 19.69 -15.99 10.28
CA PRO A 451 19.34 -16.89 11.38
C PRO A 451 17.83 -17.01 11.65
N GLU A 452 17.05 -16.00 11.31
CA GLU A 452 15.61 -15.94 11.60
C GLU A 452 14.72 -16.44 10.46
N CYS A 453 15.06 -16.14 9.20
CA CYS A 453 14.23 -16.51 8.05
C CYS A 453 14.95 -17.25 6.93
N SER A 454 16.22 -17.60 7.12
CA SER A 454 17.07 -18.30 6.15
C SER A 454 17.29 -17.57 4.81
N SER A 455 16.75 -16.36 4.62
CA SER A 455 17.00 -15.56 3.41
C SER A 455 18.45 -15.12 3.33
N THR A 456 18.96 -14.84 2.13
CA THR A 456 20.31 -14.31 1.95
C THR A 456 20.54 -13.04 2.77
N LEU A 457 21.72 -12.91 3.35
CA LEU A 457 22.20 -11.68 3.97
C LEU A 457 22.67 -10.71 2.89
N ASP A 458 22.44 -9.42 3.09
CA ASP A 458 23.03 -8.36 2.26
C ASP A 458 24.56 -8.40 2.44
N ALA A 459 25.29 -8.21 1.35
CA ALA A 459 26.75 -8.29 1.35
C ALA A 459 27.39 -7.03 1.96
N CYS A 460 26.62 -5.94 2.06
CA CYS A 460 27.10 -4.65 2.52
C CYS A 460 26.95 -4.50 4.03
N ASP A 461 28.07 -4.25 4.70
CA ASP A 461 28.08 -3.68 6.05
C ASP A 461 27.72 -2.20 5.94
N GLU A 462 26.74 -1.73 6.71
CA GLU A 462 26.36 -0.31 6.74
C GLU A 462 26.24 0.17 8.19
N LEU A 463 26.49 1.46 8.44
CA LEU A 463 26.15 2.06 9.72
C LEU A 463 24.63 2.23 9.81
N LEU A 464 24.04 1.99 10.97
CA LEU A 464 22.59 2.05 11.12
C LEU A 464 22.04 3.47 10.81
N VAL A 465 22.75 4.52 11.21
CA VAL A 465 22.39 5.92 10.91
C VAL A 465 22.30 6.21 9.41
N ASP A 466 23.15 5.59 8.58
CA ASP A 466 23.19 5.82 7.13
C ASP A 466 22.18 4.94 6.36
N SER A 467 21.60 3.94 7.03
CA SER A 467 20.84 2.89 6.36
C SER A 467 19.55 3.37 5.69
N VAL A 468 18.89 4.41 6.23
CA VAL A 468 17.67 4.98 5.63
C VAL A 468 18.00 5.71 4.34
N GLU A 469 19.03 6.56 4.33
CA GLU A 469 19.47 7.29 3.14
C GLU A 469 19.99 6.33 2.06
N ALA A 470 20.81 5.35 2.45
CA ALA A 470 21.29 4.31 1.54
C ALA A 470 20.13 3.48 0.95
N CYS A 471 19.07 3.22 1.73
CA CYS A 471 17.87 2.55 1.23
C CYS A 471 17.14 3.43 0.20
N GLN A 472 16.90 4.70 0.51
CA GLN A 472 16.24 5.64 -0.40
C GLN A 472 17.00 5.75 -1.73
N GLU A 473 18.32 5.84 -1.68
CA GLU A 473 19.14 5.92 -2.90
C GLU A 473 19.08 4.62 -3.71
N ARG A 474 19.15 3.45 -3.05
CA ARG A 474 18.95 2.15 -3.70
C ARG A 474 17.56 2.06 -4.38
N LEU A 475 16.52 2.56 -3.73
CA LEU A 475 15.14 2.54 -4.26
C LEU A 475 14.94 3.51 -5.43
N ARG A 476 15.66 4.63 -5.45
CA ARG A 476 15.72 5.60 -6.55
C ARG A 476 16.48 5.01 -7.76
N CYS A 477 17.72 4.56 -7.56
CA CYS A 477 18.56 4.00 -8.63
C CYS A 477 18.04 2.67 -9.19
N GLY A 478 17.40 1.84 -8.37
CA GLY A 478 16.84 0.55 -8.78
C GLY A 478 15.81 0.65 -9.91
N THR A 479 15.19 1.82 -10.08
CA THR A 479 14.27 2.10 -11.19
C THR A 479 14.99 2.19 -12.54
N GLN A 480 16.29 2.49 -12.55
CA GLN A 480 17.08 2.63 -13.78
C GLN A 480 17.86 1.35 -14.17
N ARG A 481 18.25 0.52 -13.20
CA ARG A 481 19.12 -0.65 -13.45
C ARG A 481 18.42 -1.90 -14.01
N THR A 482 17.09 -1.96 -14.04
CA THR A 482 16.35 -3.04 -14.71
C THR A 482 16.45 -3.01 -16.24
N ARG A 483 17.18 -2.04 -16.82
CA ARG A 483 17.54 -2.03 -18.26
C ARG A 483 18.87 -2.71 -18.60
N ALA A 484 19.64 -3.21 -17.63
CA ALA A 484 20.72 -4.14 -17.98
C ALA A 484 20.07 -5.40 -18.56
N PRO A 485 20.50 -5.89 -19.75
CA PRO A 485 19.90 -7.06 -20.36
C PRO A 485 20.02 -8.21 -19.36
N GLN A 486 18.89 -8.66 -18.82
CA GLN A 486 18.82 -10.00 -18.25
C GLN A 486 19.40 -10.92 -19.33
N GLU A 487 20.51 -11.60 -19.01
CA GLU A 487 20.92 -12.74 -19.80
C GLU A 487 19.69 -13.62 -20.05
N PRO A 488 19.44 -14.03 -21.30
CA PRO A 488 18.11 -14.41 -21.72
C PRO A 488 17.63 -15.65 -20.96
N LEU A 489 16.60 -15.44 -20.13
CA LEU A 489 15.77 -16.48 -19.49
C LEU A 489 15.18 -17.51 -20.48
N LEU A 490 15.33 -17.28 -21.80
CA LEU A 490 15.11 -18.28 -22.84
C LEU A 490 15.90 -19.59 -22.61
N ALA A 491 17.09 -19.54 -21.98
CA ALA A 491 17.84 -20.75 -21.66
C ALA A 491 17.15 -21.63 -20.61
N GLN A 492 16.34 -21.05 -19.71
CA GLN A 492 15.66 -21.78 -18.64
C GLN A 492 14.27 -22.26 -19.05
N ALA A 493 13.59 -21.56 -19.96
CA ALA A 493 12.33 -22.00 -20.56
C ALA A 493 12.53 -23.20 -21.51
N CYS A 494 13.63 -23.25 -22.27
CA CYS A 494 13.94 -24.39 -23.14
C CYS A 494 14.23 -25.69 -22.37
N ASN A 495 14.75 -25.61 -21.14
CA ASN A 495 15.06 -26.81 -20.34
C ASN A 495 13.85 -27.47 -19.67
N ARG A 496 12.67 -26.82 -19.62
CA ARG A 496 11.44 -27.41 -19.06
C ARG A 496 10.62 -28.21 -20.06
N ILE A 497 10.92 -28.13 -21.36
CA ILE A 497 10.19 -28.84 -22.41
C ILE A 497 11.13 -29.87 -23.06
N GLY A 498 11.25 -31.03 -22.43
CA GLY A 498 11.82 -32.23 -23.05
C GLY A 498 13.31 -32.45 -22.83
N GLY A 499 13.63 -33.28 -21.85
CA GLY A 499 14.97 -33.85 -21.70
C GLY A 499 15.32 -34.76 -22.88
N LYS A 500 16.42 -34.45 -23.56
CA LYS A 500 17.38 -35.40 -24.16
C LYS A 500 18.60 -34.63 -24.70
N SER A 501 19.75 -34.87 -24.08
CA SER A 501 21.12 -34.81 -24.62
C SER A 501 21.46 -33.68 -25.60
N CYS A 502 22.12 -32.64 -25.12
CA CYS A 502 22.59 -31.50 -25.93
C CYS A 502 24.13 -31.39 -25.94
N ASP A 503 24.83 -32.37 -26.51
CA ASP A 503 26.28 -32.30 -26.77
C ASP A 503 26.62 -31.81 -28.21
N ARG A 504 25.64 -31.36 -29.01
CA ARG A 504 25.87 -30.88 -30.40
C ARG A 504 25.45 -29.44 -30.70
N ALA A 505 25.01 -28.67 -29.71
CA ALA A 505 24.46 -27.32 -29.95
C ALA A 505 25.50 -26.20 -30.02
N MET A 506 26.78 -26.42 -29.65
CA MET A 506 27.80 -25.37 -29.73
C MET A 506 28.36 -25.13 -31.14
N ASP A 507 28.22 -26.07 -32.08
CA ASP A 507 28.80 -25.94 -33.42
C ASP A 507 27.93 -25.15 -34.42
N CYS A 508 26.65 -24.94 -34.10
CA CYS A 508 25.72 -24.19 -34.96
C CYS A 508 25.84 -22.66 -34.79
N ARG A 509 26.44 -22.17 -33.69
CA ARG A 509 26.58 -20.72 -33.43
C ARG A 509 27.59 -20.00 -34.33
N ARG A 510 28.56 -20.70 -34.93
CA ARG A 510 29.54 -20.07 -35.83
C ARG A 510 29.06 -19.86 -37.26
N ARG A 511 27.98 -20.54 -37.71
CA ARG A 511 27.47 -20.40 -39.09
C ARG A 511 26.28 -19.45 -39.24
N SER A 512 25.58 -19.11 -38.15
CA SER A 512 24.41 -18.22 -38.21
C SER A 512 24.75 -16.72 -38.18
N ALA A 513 25.96 -16.35 -37.73
CA ALA A 513 26.37 -14.94 -37.64
C ALA A 513 26.75 -14.33 -39.00
N SER A 514 27.03 -15.14 -40.04
CA SER A 514 27.37 -14.62 -41.37
C SER A 514 26.16 -14.39 -42.28
N THR A 515 24.98 -14.92 -41.95
CA THR A 515 23.78 -14.83 -42.81
C THR A 515 22.87 -13.66 -42.45
N ALA A 516 22.89 -13.20 -41.19
CA ALA A 516 22.07 -12.06 -40.75
C ALA A 516 22.60 -10.69 -41.23
N ALA A 517 23.91 -10.58 -41.51
CA ALA A 517 24.50 -9.34 -42.05
C ALA A 517 24.20 -9.13 -43.55
N SER A 518 23.76 -10.17 -44.27
CA SER A 518 23.47 -10.09 -45.71
C SER A 518 22.02 -9.67 -46.03
N TRP A 519 21.09 -9.75 -45.07
CA TRP A 519 19.68 -9.44 -45.31
C TRP A 519 19.29 -7.98 -45.02
N LEU A 520 20.12 -7.23 -44.29
CA LEU A 520 19.87 -5.81 -43.96
C LEU A 520 20.48 -4.82 -44.98
N SER A 521 21.14 -5.31 -46.04
CA SER A 521 21.78 -4.49 -47.08
C SER A 521 20.97 -4.39 -48.38
N MET A 522 19.84 -5.08 -48.52
CA MET A 522 19.02 -5.09 -49.74
C MET A 522 17.57 -4.81 -49.40
N ASN A 523 17.23 -3.54 -49.19
CA ASN A 523 15.92 -2.93 -49.51
C ASN A 523 15.84 -1.50 -48.93
N VAL A 524 16.69 -0.61 -49.46
CA VAL A 524 16.41 0.83 -49.46
C VAL A 524 16.43 1.25 -50.92
N GLY A 525 15.26 1.22 -51.55
CA GLY A 525 15.08 1.58 -52.95
C GLY A 525 13.65 1.30 -53.41
N CYS A 526 12.87 2.38 -53.54
CA CYS A 526 11.49 2.45 -54.03
C CYS A 526 10.43 1.77 -53.15
N TRP A 527 9.77 2.53 -52.27
CA TRP A 527 8.46 3.16 -52.48
C TRP A 527 8.22 4.18 -51.36
#